data_AF-A0A8H7HTM8-F1
#
_entry.id   AF-A0A8H7HTM8-F1
#
_cell.length_a   1.000
_cell.length_b   1.000
_cell.length_c   1.000
_cell.angle_alpha   90.00
_cell.angle_beta   90.00
_cell.angle_gamma   90.00
#
_symmetry.space_group_name_H-M   'P 1'
#
loop_
_entity.id
_entity.type
_entity.pdbx_description
1 polymer ?
#
loop_
_entity_poly.entity_id
_entity_poly.type
_entity_poly.pdbx_seq_one_letter_code
_entity_poly.pdbx_strand_id
1 'polypeptide(L)'
;MLLTALLFPLLARAAVIPELISQDDSVILSDDYKVPITLGVMSRCPDALLCEGVFNHVVSEVSDKIDIGLAFIGKLNDSEPLYGVTCMHGEYECAGNIHELCAIAHTSSHDEWWPFLRCLNYNGRNQIGLEDASRKCARVVGIDWDKSGIGACVAGDEGKRLLRESVEYSKRNQITTSCTIIINGKVRCIRDSTWKECDDGHTPADFVRRINSEYDKLNYKRHHSNLTEISIRSRRSSPTHRSVFRPCIDLHDGHVKQIVGGTLSNNPEELRTNFVATDSAASFARLYRMNQLEGGHVVKLGPGNDSAAKEALAAWRGGLQIGGGITEANAQEWLDAGASKVNFTPFRADRTLILSPPVQQIIVTSYLFPNARFSLPRLQSLCRLVGRERLVVDVSPGSGVPLFLITTPFWGVYMKIFHRLKALFGLRRLRA
;
A
#
# COMPACT_ATOMS: atom_id res chain seq x y z
N MET A 1 -36.79 -27.77 76.60
CA MET A 1 -38.09 -27.13 76.92
C MET A 1 -38.10 -25.80 76.18
N LEU A 2 -38.63 -25.73 74.95
CA LEU A 2 -40.03 -25.46 74.57
C LEU A 2 -40.45 -23.99 74.79
N LEU A 3 -41.22 -23.49 73.82
CA LEU A 3 -41.85 -22.16 73.62
C LEU A 3 -41.02 -21.14 72.80
N THR A 4 -41.35 -20.78 71.54
CA THR A 4 -42.54 -20.06 70.99
C THR A 4 -42.72 -18.68 71.65
N ALA A 5 -42.87 -17.52 70.99
CA ALA A 5 -43.39 -17.21 69.67
C ALA A 5 -43.20 -15.70 69.32
N LEU A 6 -43.53 -15.33 68.06
CA LEU A 6 -44.09 -14.03 67.59
C LEU A 6 -43.09 -12.85 67.41
N LEU A 7 -43.10 -12.01 66.36
CA LEU A 7 -44.13 -11.60 65.38
C LEU A 7 -43.49 -11.21 64.03
N PHE A 8 -44.19 -11.54 62.93
CA PHE A 8 -44.09 -10.87 61.63
C PHE A 8 -44.81 -9.51 61.66
N PRO A 9 -44.40 -8.55 60.82
CA PRO A 9 -45.36 -8.03 59.85
C PRO A 9 -44.85 -7.99 58.41
N LEU A 10 -45.83 -8.07 57.51
CA LEU A 10 -45.79 -7.97 56.05
C LEU A 10 -44.91 -6.84 55.51
N LEU A 11 -44.31 -7.05 54.33
CA LEU A 11 -44.60 -6.24 53.14
C LEU A 11 -44.01 -6.87 51.85
N ALA A 12 -44.92 -7.15 50.92
CA ALA A 12 -44.84 -7.18 49.46
C ALA A 12 -43.58 -7.71 48.73
N ARG A 13 -43.82 -8.75 47.92
CA ARG A 13 -42.99 -9.22 46.80
C ARG A 13 -42.64 -8.08 45.84
N ALA A 14 -41.35 -7.88 45.57
CA ALA A 14 -40.86 -7.44 44.27
C ALA A 14 -40.07 -8.60 43.66
N ALA A 15 -40.43 -9.00 42.44
CA ALA A 15 -39.78 -10.08 41.71
C ALA A 15 -38.33 -9.69 41.40
N VAL A 16 -37.37 -10.51 41.83
CA VAL A 16 -35.98 -10.45 41.38
C VAL A 16 -35.94 -11.03 39.98
N ILE A 17 -35.85 -10.16 38.96
CA ILE A 17 -35.39 -10.55 37.63
C ILE A 17 -33.86 -10.56 37.71
N PRO A 18 -33.17 -11.68 37.41
CA PRO A 18 -31.72 -11.68 37.31
C PRO A 18 -31.33 -10.74 36.16
N GLU A 19 -30.58 -9.70 36.51
CA GLU A 19 -29.97 -8.78 35.57
C GLU A 19 -29.05 -9.59 34.64
N LEU A 20 -29.52 -9.77 33.42
CA LEU A 20 -28.83 -10.54 32.40
C LEU A 20 -27.54 -9.80 32.05
N ILE A 21 -26.43 -10.51 32.25
CA ILE A 21 -25.07 -10.19 31.83
C ILE A 21 -25.11 -9.67 30.38
N SER A 22 -24.78 -8.39 30.16
CA SER A 22 -24.33 -7.95 28.84
C SER A 22 -22.84 -8.24 28.75
N GLN A 23 -22.49 -9.38 28.17
CA GLN A 23 -21.14 -9.59 27.67
C GLN A 23 -20.88 -8.50 26.62
N ASP A 24 -19.79 -7.78 26.85
CA ASP A 24 -19.20 -6.83 25.92
C ASP A 24 -18.81 -7.63 24.67
N ASP A 25 -19.70 -7.66 23.67
CA ASP A 25 -19.42 -8.21 22.35
C ASP A 25 -18.41 -7.28 21.67
N SER A 26 -17.14 -7.48 22.03
CA SER A 26 -16.03 -7.04 21.20
C SER A 26 -16.20 -7.66 19.82
N VAL A 27 -16.75 -6.89 18.88
CA VAL A 27 -16.81 -7.26 17.48
C VAL A 27 -15.37 -7.42 17.03
N ILE A 28 -14.91 -8.67 16.95
CA ILE A 28 -13.69 -9.03 16.24
C ILE A 28 -13.91 -8.57 14.80
N LEU A 29 -13.32 -7.43 14.43
CA LEU A 29 -13.16 -7.05 13.03
C LEU A 29 -12.33 -8.17 12.40
N SER A 30 -13.00 -9.15 11.79
CA SER A 30 -12.33 -10.25 11.12
C SER A 30 -11.54 -9.64 9.96
N ASP A 31 -10.22 -9.81 9.96
CA ASP A 31 -9.38 -9.43 8.84
C ASP A 31 -9.93 -10.03 7.54
N ASP A 32 -9.91 -9.23 6.47
CA ASP A 32 -10.29 -9.66 5.13
C ASP A 32 -9.49 -10.92 4.72
N TYR A 33 -10.14 -11.85 4.04
CA TYR A 33 -9.48 -12.99 3.41
C TYR A 33 -8.52 -12.49 2.34
N LYS A 34 -7.23 -12.79 2.50
CA LYS A 34 -6.23 -12.47 1.49
C LYS A 34 -6.33 -13.43 0.31
N VAL A 35 -5.98 -12.95 -0.89
CA VAL A 35 -5.89 -13.78 -2.10
C VAL A 35 -4.65 -14.65 -1.98
N PRO A 36 -4.77 -15.99 -1.96
CA PRO A 36 -3.61 -16.85 -1.93
C PRO A 36 -2.93 -16.83 -3.30
N ILE A 37 -1.63 -16.56 -3.30
CA ILE A 37 -0.76 -16.56 -4.47
C ILE A 37 0.37 -17.54 -4.24
N THR A 38 0.62 -18.40 -5.22
CA THR A 38 1.77 -19.30 -5.20
C THR A 38 2.58 -19.09 -6.46
N LEU A 39 3.88 -18.83 -6.30
CA LEU A 39 4.84 -18.88 -7.40
C LEU A 39 5.53 -20.24 -7.37
N GLY A 40 5.28 -21.05 -8.38
CA GLY A 40 5.97 -22.30 -8.65
C GLY A 40 7.32 -22.02 -9.30
N VAL A 41 8.42 -22.23 -8.58
CA VAL A 41 9.75 -21.77 -8.97
C VAL A 41 10.85 -22.79 -8.69
N MET A 42 12.03 -22.53 -9.25
CA MET A 42 13.29 -23.07 -8.76
C MET A 42 14.24 -21.90 -8.57
N SER A 43 14.90 -21.79 -7.41
CA SER A 43 15.65 -20.58 -7.03
C SER A 43 16.76 -20.19 -8.01
N ARG A 44 17.32 -21.14 -8.79
CA ARG A 44 18.34 -20.88 -9.82
C ARG A 44 17.80 -20.91 -11.25
N CYS A 45 16.48 -20.89 -11.45
CA CYS A 45 15.88 -20.81 -12.77
C CYS A 45 15.85 -19.36 -13.29
N PRO A 46 16.36 -19.06 -14.50
CA PRO A 46 16.31 -17.70 -15.06
C PRO A 46 14.88 -17.18 -15.24
N ASP A 47 13.92 -18.05 -15.56
CA ASP A 47 12.52 -17.67 -15.69
C ASP A 47 11.86 -17.37 -14.33
N ALA A 48 12.31 -18.00 -13.23
CA ALA A 48 11.89 -17.63 -11.87
C ALA A 48 12.33 -16.21 -11.53
N LEU A 49 13.61 -15.88 -11.75
CA LEU A 49 14.16 -14.54 -11.48
C LEU A 49 13.40 -13.44 -12.25
N LEU A 50 13.02 -13.70 -13.49
CA LEU A 50 12.20 -12.77 -14.29
C LEU A 50 10.78 -12.64 -13.74
N CYS A 51 10.15 -13.76 -13.40
CA CYS A 51 8.80 -13.83 -12.86
C CYS A 51 8.68 -13.11 -11.51
N GLU A 52 9.59 -13.38 -10.58
CA GLU A 52 9.70 -12.71 -9.29
C GLU A 52 10.05 -11.22 -9.46
N GLY A 53 10.83 -10.90 -10.50
CA GLY A 53 11.07 -9.54 -10.97
C GLY A 53 9.77 -8.76 -11.27
N VAL A 54 8.84 -9.38 -12.00
CA VAL A 54 7.50 -8.82 -12.24
C VAL A 54 6.73 -8.67 -10.93
N PHE A 55 6.77 -9.70 -10.07
CA PHE A 55 6.05 -9.69 -8.80
C PHE A 55 6.58 -8.68 -7.77
N ASN A 56 7.81 -8.19 -7.89
CA ASN A 56 8.28 -7.06 -7.08
C ASN A 56 7.36 -5.83 -7.20
N HIS A 57 6.87 -5.55 -8.41
CA HIS A 57 5.92 -4.46 -8.65
C HIS A 57 4.52 -4.81 -8.15
N VAL A 58 4.06 -6.05 -8.43
CA VAL A 58 2.74 -6.53 -8.00
C VAL A 58 2.61 -6.46 -6.47
N VAL A 59 3.53 -7.08 -5.73
CA VAL A 59 3.53 -7.08 -4.25
C VAL A 59 3.51 -5.66 -3.71
N SER A 60 4.24 -4.72 -4.33
CA SER A 60 4.26 -3.32 -3.88
C SER A 60 2.90 -2.60 -3.99
N GLU A 61 2.00 -3.06 -4.85
CA GLU A 61 0.68 -2.46 -5.07
C GLU A 61 -0.46 -3.14 -4.32
N VAL A 62 -0.33 -4.44 -4.04
CA VAL A 62 -1.41 -5.27 -3.45
C VAL A 62 -0.97 -6.06 -2.21
N SER A 63 0.14 -5.69 -1.54
CA SER A 63 0.66 -6.38 -0.35
C SER A 63 -0.42 -6.61 0.73
N ASP A 64 -1.29 -5.62 0.96
CA ASP A 64 -2.37 -5.72 1.95
C ASP A 64 -3.54 -6.62 1.53
N LYS A 65 -3.52 -7.22 0.34
CA LYS A 65 -4.61 -8.04 -0.22
C LYS A 65 -4.21 -9.47 -0.51
N ILE A 66 -2.94 -9.81 -0.37
CA ILE A 66 -2.40 -11.10 -0.79
C ILE A 66 -1.84 -11.87 0.38
N ASP A 67 -1.82 -13.18 0.22
CA ASP A 67 -1.00 -14.10 0.98
C ASP A 67 -0.16 -14.84 -0.05
N ILE A 68 1.08 -14.40 -0.24
CA ILE A 68 1.97 -14.89 -1.28
C ILE A 68 2.97 -15.89 -0.70
N GLY A 69 3.27 -16.95 -1.44
CA GLY A 69 4.28 -17.93 -1.09
C GLY A 69 4.97 -18.52 -2.32
N LEU A 70 6.01 -19.31 -2.07
CA LEU A 70 6.78 -20.03 -3.08
C LEU A 70 6.55 -21.54 -2.96
N ALA A 71 6.49 -22.22 -4.10
CA ALA A 71 6.46 -23.67 -4.20
C ALA A 71 7.62 -24.14 -5.08
N PHE A 72 8.50 -24.98 -4.54
CA PHE A 72 9.73 -25.36 -5.21
C PHE A 72 9.57 -26.64 -6.02
N ILE A 73 10.15 -26.64 -7.22
CA ILE A 73 10.15 -27.80 -8.12
C ILE A 73 11.44 -28.59 -7.92
N GLY A 74 11.31 -29.91 -7.86
CA GLY A 74 12.42 -30.85 -7.70
C GLY A 74 11.94 -32.29 -7.78
N LYS A 75 12.86 -33.23 -7.60
CA LYS A 75 12.55 -34.66 -7.56
C LYS A 75 12.93 -35.23 -6.19
N LEU A 76 11.97 -35.81 -5.47
CA LEU A 76 12.25 -36.55 -4.24
C LEU A 76 13.23 -37.69 -4.54
N ASN A 77 14.29 -37.79 -3.73
CA ASN A 77 15.35 -38.77 -3.91
C ASN A 77 15.95 -39.14 -2.56
N ASP A 78 15.48 -40.23 -1.96
CA ASP A 78 15.98 -40.71 -0.66
C ASP A 78 17.43 -41.20 -0.69
N SER A 79 17.98 -41.45 -1.88
CA SER A 79 19.38 -41.80 -2.07
C SER A 79 20.29 -40.57 -2.20
N GLU A 80 19.74 -39.36 -2.27
CA GLU A 80 20.51 -38.12 -2.28
C GLU A 80 20.86 -37.74 -0.82
N PRO A 81 22.15 -37.68 -0.45
CA PRO A 81 22.56 -37.65 0.95
C PRO A 81 22.45 -36.27 1.63
N LEU A 82 22.38 -35.17 0.88
CA LEU A 82 22.43 -33.82 1.45
C LEU A 82 21.05 -33.28 1.84
N TYR A 83 20.09 -33.37 0.93
CA TYR A 83 18.77 -32.74 1.01
C TYR A 83 17.61 -33.74 0.85
N GLY A 84 17.88 -34.94 0.33
CA GLY A 84 16.85 -35.92 -0.02
C GLY A 84 16.01 -35.49 -1.23
N VAL A 85 16.49 -34.51 -2.00
CA VAL A 85 15.83 -33.91 -3.16
C VAL A 85 16.89 -33.62 -4.21
N THR A 86 16.59 -33.98 -5.46
CA THR A 86 17.40 -33.61 -6.62
C THR A 86 16.77 -32.39 -7.31
N CYS A 87 17.50 -31.27 -7.32
CA CYS A 87 17.13 -30.04 -8.01
C CYS A 87 17.74 -29.96 -9.42
N MET A 88 17.12 -29.21 -10.32
CA MET A 88 17.48 -29.19 -11.74
C MET A 88 18.82 -28.48 -12.00
N HIS A 89 19.14 -27.45 -11.22
CA HIS A 89 20.38 -26.68 -11.35
C HIS A 89 21.43 -27.05 -10.29
N GLY A 90 21.36 -28.28 -9.76
CA GLY A 90 22.35 -28.85 -8.83
C GLY A 90 22.12 -28.49 -7.36
N GLU A 91 23.09 -28.86 -6.53
CA GLU A 91 22.98 -28.80 -5.05
C GLU A 91 22.71 -27.40 -4.51
N TYR A 92 23.31 -26.36 -5.11
CA TYR A 92 23.13 -24.99 -4.66
C TYR A 92 21.74 -24.43 -4.99
N GLU A 93 21.02 -25.01 -5.95
CA GLU A 93 19.60 -24.70 -6.10
C GLU A 93 18.79 -25.27 -4.94
N CYS A 94 19.06 -26.50 -4.52
CA CYS A 94 18.42 -27.07 -3.34
C CYS A 94 18.72 -26.25 -2.08
N ALA A 95 19.97 -25.84 -1.89
CA ALA A 95 20.35 -24.93 -0.81
C ALA A 95 19.60 -23.59 -0.90
N GLY A 96 19.53 -22.98 -2.10
CA GLY A 96 18.79 -21.73 -2.32
C GLY A 96 17.30 -21.84 -1.99
N ASN A 97 16.67 -22.94 -2.44
CA ASN A 97 15.27 -23.23 -2.10
C ASN A 97 15.08 -23.33 -0.58
N ILE A 98 16.00 -23.99 0.13
CA ILE A 98 15.98 -24.08 1.60
C ILE A 98 16.11 -22.71 2.24
N HIS A 99 17.03 -21.86 1.77
CA HIS A 99 17.23 -20.53 2.35
C HIS A 99 15.96 -19.68 2.22
N GLU A 100 15.29 -19.73 1.06
CA GLU A 100 14.03 -19.02 0.81
C GLU A 100 12.88 -19.60 1.64
N LEU A 101 12.75 -20.93 1.74
CA LEU A 101 11.74 -21.58 2.59
C LEU A 101 11.93 -21.25 4.08
N CYS A 102 13.16 -21.28 4.57
CA CYS A 102 13.45 -20.92 5.95
C CYS A 102 13.14 -19.44 6.23
N ALA A 103 13.42 -18.53 5.29
CA ALA A 103 13.02 -17.14 5.42
C ALA A 103 11.50 -16.97 5.48
N ILE A 104 10.74 -17.71 4.65
CA ILE A 104 9.27 -17.72 4.68
C ILE A 104 8.76 -18.26 6.02
N ALA A 105 9.33 -19.35 6.54
CA ALA A 105 8.87 -20.01 7.76
C ALA A 105 9.19 -19.23 9.05
N HIS A 106 10.27 -18.45 9.05
CA HIS A 106 10.80 -17.77 10.24
C HIS A 106 10.61 -16.24 10.21
N THR A 107 9.69 -15.76 9.37
CA THR A 107 9.24 -14.36 9.37
C THR A 107 7.72 -14.28 9.45
N SER A 108 7.19 -13.12 9.86
CA SER A 108 5.75 -13.03 10.17
C SER A 108 4.87 -12.80 8.93
N SER A 109 5.46 -12.30 7.83
CA SER A 109 4.71 -11.93 6.63
C SER A 109 5.62 -11.79 5.40
N HIS A 110 5.02 -11.77 4.21
CA HIS A 110 5.75 -11.47 2.97
C HIS A 110 6.41 -10.10 2.95
N ASP A 111 5.95 -9.12 3.74
CA ASP A 111 6.62 -7.82 3.83
C ASP A 111 8.03 -7.94 4.44
N GLU A 112 8.29 -9.01 5.22
CA GLU A 112 9.59 -9.29 5.84
C GLU A 112 10.50 -10.13 4.93
N TRP A 113 10.01 -11.26 4.40
CA TRP A 113 10.86 -12.18 3.61
C TRP A 113 10.98 -11.82 2.12
N TRP A 114 10.00 -11.12 1.52
CA TRP A 114 10.08 -10.77 0.09
C TRP A 114 11.28 -9.87 -0.25
N PRO A 115 11.63 -8.85 0.57
CA PRO A 115 12.86 -8.09 0.39
C PRO A 115 14.13 -8.95 0.41
N PHE A 116 14.15 -10.03 1.21
CA PHE A 116 15.27 -10.96 1.29
C PHE A 116 15.42 -11.73 -0.03
N LEU A 117 14.33 -12.30 -0.57
CA LEU A 117 14.30 -12.93 -1.89
C LEU A 117 14.79 -11.96 -2.98
N ARG A 118 14.26 -10.72 -3.00
CA ARG A 118 14.68 -9.70 -3.96
C ARG A 118 16.18 -9.42 -3.90
N CYS A 119 16.76 -9.41 -2.70
CA CYS A 119 18.19 -9.23 -2.53
C CYS A 119 19.00 -10.42 -3.08
N LEU A 120 18.56 -11.66 -2.82
CA LEU A 120 19.22 -12.86 -3.35
C LEU A 120 19.28 -12.83 -4.89
N ASN A 121 18.13 -12.55 -5.52
CA ASN A 121 18.03 -12.44 -6.97
C ASN A 121 18.92 -11.34 -7.54
N TYR A 122 19.02 -10.20 -6.85
CA TYR A 122 19.88 -9.09 -7.28
C TYR A 122 21.38 -9.43 -7.23
N ASN A 123 21.83 -10.26 -6.29
CA ASN A 123 23.24 -10.70 -6.23
C ASN A 123 23.62 -11.66 -7.37
N GLY A 124 22.64 -12.12 -8.14
CA GLY A 124 22.84 -12.95 -9.31
C GLY A 124 22.68 -14.44 -9.02
N ARG A 125 22.16 -15.15 -10.03
CA ARG A 125 21.76 -16.55 -9.97
C ARG A 125 22.81 -17.51 -9.40
N ASN A 126 24.10 -17.24 -9.63
CA ASN A 126 25.19 -18.10 -9.16
C ASN A 126 25.50 -17.92 -7.67
N GLN A 127 24.99 -16.87 -7.03
CA GLN A 127 25.14 -16.61 -5.59
C GLN A 127 24.03 -17.25 -4.75
N ILE A 128 22.90 -17.60 -5.39
CA ILE A 128 21.76 -18.23 -4.74
C ILE A 128 22.17 -19.60 -4.17
N GLY A 129 21.85 -19.87 -2.91
CA GLY A 129 22.29 -21.08 -2.20
C GLY A 129 23.66 -20.99 -1.53
N LEU A 130 24.37 -19.87 -1.65
CA LEU A 130 25.53 -19.59 -0.80
C LEU A 130 25.05 -18.95 0.52
N GLU A 131 25.49 -19.51 1.64
CA GLU A 131 25.08 -19.02 2.97
C GLU A 131 25.58 -17.57 3.20
N ASP A 132 26.82 -17.25 2.81
CA ASP A 132 27.37 -15.90 2.95
C ASP A 132 26.54 -14.84 2.21
N ALA A 133 26.07 -15.16 1.00
CA ALA A 133 25.19 -14.27 0.23
C ALA A 133 23.84 -14.07 0.96
N SER A 134 23.33 -15.14 1.56
CA SER A 134 22.06 -15.13 2.31
C SER A 134 22.20 -14.33 3.61
N ARG A 135 23.24 -14.56 4.41
CA ARG A 135 23.55 -13.75 5.60
C ARG A 135 23.73 -12.28 5.27
N LYS A 136 24.38 -11.96 4.14
CA LYS A 136 24.52 -10.58 3.66
C LYS A 136 23.14 -9.98 3.33
N CYS A 137 22.28 -10.70 2.62
CA CYS A 137 20.94 -10.22 2.30
C CYS A 137 20.05 -10.05 3.52
N ALA A 138 20.05 -11.00 4.46
CA ALA A 138 19.32 -10.88 5.71
C ALA A 138 19.70 -9.60 6.47
N ARG A 139 21.02 -9.33 6.59
CA ARG A 139 21.53 -8.09 7.18
C ARG A 139 21.04 -6.83 6.46
N VAL A 140 21.02 -6.85 5.12
CA VAL A 140 20.56 -5.71 4.31
C VAL A 140 19.09 -5.40 4.55
N VAL A 141 18.25 -6.41 4.75
CA VAL A 141 16.81 -6.24 4.94
C VAL A 141 16.39 -6.15 6.42
N GLY A 142 17.36 -6.20 7.34
CA GLY A 142 17.11 -6.07 8.78
C GLY A 142 16.65 -7.36 9.47
N ILE A 143 16.83 -8.51 8.83
CA ILE A 143 16.59 -9.83 9.43
C ILE A 143 17.86 -10.27 10.18
N ASP A 144 17.72 -10.54 11.48
CA ASP A 144 18.78 -11.17 12.29
C ASP A 144 18.81 -12.66 11.98
N TRP A 145 19.76 -13.10 11.16
CA TRP A 145 19.83 -14.47 10.63
C TRP A 145 19.78 -15.55 11.71
N ASP A 146 20.47 -15.34 12.82
CA ASP A 146 20.57 -16.34 13.88
C ASP A 146 19.37 -16.21 14.86
N LYS A 147 18.95 -15.00 15.24
CA LYS A 147 17.82 -14.83 16.18
C LYS A 147 16.45 -15.05 15.57
N SER A 148 16.30 -14.86 14.26
CA SER A 148 15.04 -15.15 13.56
C SER A 148 14.73 -16.64 13.53
N GLY A 149 15.73 -17.51 13.68
CA GLY A 149 15.59 -18.96 13.49
C GLY A 149 15.95 -19.44 12.09
N ILE A 150 16.14 -18.54 11.12
CA ILE A 150 16.52 -18.88 9.73
C ILE A 150 17.83 -19.67 9.70
N GLY A 151 18.87 -19.24 10.41
CA GLY A 151 20.16 -19.92 10.42
C GLY A 151 20.09 -21.34 10.97
N ALA A 152 19.29 -21.55 12.02
CA ALA A 152 19.06 -22.88 12.57
C ALA A 152 18.25 -23.77 11.62
N CYS A 153 17.24 -23.20 10.95
CA CYS A 153 16.44 -23.90 9.94
C CYS A 153 17.29 -24.34 8.75
N VAL A 154 18.18 -23.48 8.25
CA VAL A 154 19.07 -23.75 7.12
C VAL A 154 20.10 -24.83 7.46
N ALA A 155 20.70 -24.77 8.65
CA ALA A 155 21.71 -25.73 9.08
C ALA A 155 21.13 -27.08 9.54
N GLY A 156 19.86 -27.10 9.93
CA GLY A 156 19.18 -28.26 10.51
C GLY A 156 18.33 -29.07 9.52
N ASP A 157 17.61 -30.06 10.06
CA ASP A 157 16.72 -30.90 9.27
C ASP A 157 15.38 -30.22 8.93
N GLU A 158 15.06 -29.10 9.58
CA GLU A 158 13.86 -28.32 9.29
C GLU A 158 13.84 -27.84 7.83
N GLY A 159 14.93 -27.23 7.35
CA GLY A 159 15.04 -26.78 5.97
C GLY A 159 14.87 -27.91 4.95
N LYS A 160 15.49 -29.07 5.20
CA LYS A 160 15.35 -30.26 4.35
C LYS A 160 13.90 -30.77 4.32
N ARG A 161 13.24 -30.81 5.48
CA ARG A 161 11.83 -31.18 5.58
C ARG A 161 10.94 -30.21 4.80
N LEU A 162 11.12 -28.90 4.98
CA LEU A 162 10.40 -27.86 4.24
C LEU A 162 10.59 -28.02 2.72
N LEU A 163 11.82 -28.28 2.26
CA LEU A 163 12.10 -28.52 0.84
C LEU A 163 11.34 -29.74 0.31
N ARG A 164 11.36 -30.86 1.04
CA ARG A 164 10.63 -32.08 0.65
C ARG A 164 9.12 -31.83 0.59
N GLU A 165 8.56 -31.18 1.60
CA GLU A 165 7.13 -30.80 1.64
C GLU A 165 6.75 -29.86 0.50
N SER A 166 7.60 -28.90 0.16
CA SER A 166 7.40 -27.98 -0.96
C SER A 166 7.42 -28.71 -2.31
N VAL A 167 8.36 -29.64 -2.51
CA VAL A 167 8.43 -30.47 -3.72
C VAL A 167 7.22 -31.40 -3.84
N GLU A 168 6.77 -32.00 -2.73
CA GLU A 168 5.53 -32.77 -2.70
C GLU A 168 4.30 -31.93 -3.05
N TYR A 169 4.22 -30.71 -2.51
CA TYR A 169 3.17 -29.76 -2.86
C TYR A 169 3.18 -29.42 -4.34
N SER A 170 4.34 -29.10 -4.91
CA SER A 170 4.49 -28.83 -6.35
C SER A 170 4.04 -30.02 -7.20
N LYS A 171 4.43 -31.24 -6.83
CA LYS A 171 4.03 -32.47 -7.53
C LYS A 171 2.51 -32.71 -7.46
N ARG A 172 1.90 -32.56 -6.28
CA ARG A 172 0.44 -32.74 -6.10
C ARG A 172 -0.37 -31.72 -6.88
N ASN A 173 0.13 -30.49 -6.99
CA ASN A 173 -0.53 -29.40 -7.72
C ASN A 173 -0.07 -29.28 -9.18
N GLN A 174 0.66 -30.28 -9.71
CA GLN A 174 1.11 -30.33 -11.11
C GLN A 174 1.92 -29.09 -11.54
N ILE A 175 2.69 -28.53 -10.60
CA ILE A 175 3.62 -27.41 -10.84
C ILE A 175 4.90 -28.01 -11.42
N THR A 176 4.99 -28.09 -12.75
CA THR A 176 6.12 -28.70 -13.45
C THR A 176 7.09 -27.70 -14.07
N THR A 177 6.68 -26.43 -14.19
CA THR A 177 7.42 -25.41 -14.93
C THR A 177 7.73 -24.22 -14.04
N SER A 178 8.99 -23.80 -14.02
CA SER A 178 9.41 -22.57 -13.34
C SER A 178 9.54 -21.46 -14.38
N CYS A 179 8.77 -20.38 -14.36
CA CYS A 179 7.84 -19.93 -13.31
C CYS A 179 6.39 -20.30 -13.61
N THR A 180 5.64 -20.84 -12.65
CA THR A 180 4.17 -21.01 -12.73
C THR A 180 3.50 -20.09 -11.73
N ILE A 181 2.59 -19.22 -12.17
CA ILE A 181 1.87 -18.28 -11.31
C ILE A 181 0.48 -18.82 -11.03
N ILE A 182 0.18 -19.07 -9.76
CA ILE A 182 -1.13 -19.53 -9.29
C ILE A 182 -1.76 -18.41 -8.46
N ILE A 183 -2.97 -18.00 -8.83
CA ILE A 183 -3.75 -16.99 -8.09
C ILE A 183 -5.10 -17.60 -7.75
N ASN A 184 -5.41 -17.68 -6.45
CA ASN A 184 -6.64 -18.25 -5.92
C ASN A 184 -6.87 -19.70 -6.42
N GLY A 185 -5.83 -20.54 -6.34
CA GLY A 185 -5.85 -21.95 -6.73
C GLY A 185 -5.91 -22.23 -8.24
N LYS A 186 -5.82 -21.19 -9.09
CA LYS A 186 -5.84 -21.34 -10.55
C LYS A 186 -4.52 -20.90 -11.16
N VAL A 187 -3.94 -21.72 -12.03
CA VAL A 187 -2.81 -21.33 -12.87
C VAL A 187 -3.27 -20.16 -13.76
N ARG A 188 -2.50 -19.07 -13.74
CA ARG A 188 -2.83 -17.83 -14.45
C ARG A 188 -1.86 -17.47 -15.55
N CYS A 189 -0.61 -17.90 -15.43
CA CYS A 189 0.44 -17.57 -16.36
C CYS A 189 1.65 -18.47 -16.06
N ILE A 190 2.29 -18.97 -17.11
CA ILE A 190 3.50 -19.78 -17.03
C ILE A 190 4.59 -19.09 -17.85
N ARG A 191 5.80 -19.02 -17.30
CA ARG A 191 6.99 -18.53 -17.98
C ARG A 191 7.89 -19.72 -18.29
N ASP A 192 8.08 -19.97 -19.58
CA ASP A 192 9.00 -20.98 -20.10
C ASP A 192 9.67 -20.42 -21.36
N SER A 193 10.71 -19.61 -21.15
CA SER A 193 11.36 -18.71 -22.11
C SER A 193 10.46 -17.63 -22.74
N THR A 194 9.16 -17.90 -22.88
CA THR A 194 8.07 -17.02 -23.31
C THR A 194 6.94 -17.10 -22.28
N TRP A 195 6.10 -16.07 -22.19
CA TRP A 195 4.89 -16.12 -21.36
C TRP A 195 3.83 -16.96 -22.08
N LYS A 196 3.23 -17.92 -21.38
CA LYS A 196 2.27 -18.90 -21.88
C LYS A 196 1.08 -18.98 -20.93
N GLU A 197 -0.10 -19.27 -21.47
CA GLU A 197 -1.34 -19.44 -20.68
C GLU A 197 -1.68 -18.18 -19.84
N CYS A 198 -1.42 -16.99 -20.40
CA CYS A 198 -1.64 -15.70 -19.74
C CYS A 198 -2.78 -14.92 -20.41
N ASP A 199 -3.98 -15.50 -20.44
CA ASP A 199 -5.14 -14.96 -21.17
C ASP A 199 -5.52 -13.53 -20.73
N ASP A 200 -5.21 -13.19 -19.47
CA ASP A 200 -5.49 -11.89 -18.87
C ASP A 200 -4.33 -10.89 -19.02
N GLY A 201 -3.26 -11.25 -19.74
CA GLY A 201 -2.00 -10.51 -19.79
C GLY A 201 -0.97 -10.97 -18.75
N HIS A 202 0.26 -10.46 -18.89
CA HIS A 202 1.43 -10.89 -18.11
C HIS A 202 2.25 -9.70 -17.57
N THR A 203 1.71 -8.48 -17.64
CA THR A 203 2.36 -7.30 -17.06
C THR A 203 2.02 -7.18 -15.57
N PRO A 204 2.80 -6.42 -14.76
CA PRO A 204 2.43 -6.14 -13.37
C PRO A 204 0.99 -5.62 -13.22
N ALA A 205 0.54 -4.73 -14.12
CA ALA A 205 -0.80 -4.16 -14.09
C ALA A 205 -1.89 -5.22 -14.30
N ASP A 206 -1.65 -6.23 -15.14
CA ASP A 206 -2.59 -7.32 -15.37
C ASP A 206 -2.75 -8.21 -14.13
N PHE A 207 -1.64 -8.55 -13.48
CA PHE A 207 -1.66 -9.31 -12.23
C PHE A 207 -2.34 -8.52 -11.10
N VAL A 208 -2.02 -7.23 -10.94
CA VAL A 208 -2.68 -6.35 -9.96
C VAL A 208 -4.19 -6.29 -10.21
N ARG A 209 -4.63 -6.12 -11.45
CA ARG A 209 -6.06 -6.13 -11.81
C ARG A 209 -6.72 -7.45 -11.44
N ARG A 210 -6.10 -8.58 -11.76
CA ARG A 210 -6.61 -9.92 -11.43
C ARG A 210 -6.70 -10.15 -9.93
N ILE A 211 -5.66 -9.80 -9.18
CA ILE A 211 -5.61 -9.97 -7.71
C ILE A 211 -6.71 -9.15 -7.05
N ASN A 212 -6.87 -7.87 -7.41
CA ASN A 212 -7.97 -7.05 -6.88
C ASN A 212 -9.33 -7.69 -7.15
N SER A 213 -9.56 -8.18 -8.38
CA SER A 213 -10.80 -8.87 -8.73
C SER A 213 -11.04 -10.14 -7.90
N GLU A 214 -10.01 -10.92 -7.59
CA GLU A 214 -10.15 -12.11 -6.74
C GLU A 214 -10.34 -11.74 -5.26
N TYR A 215 -9.68 -10.69 -4.77
CA TYR A 215 -9.86 -10.18 -3.41
C TYR A 215 -11.30 -9.74 -3.16
N ASP A 216 -11.86 -8.97 -4.09
CA ASP A 216 -13.25 -8.50 -4.02
C ASP A 216 -14.24 -9.66 -4.02
N LYS A 217 -13.95 -10.76 -4.74
CA LYS A 217 -14.77 -11.98 -4.74
C LYS A 217 -14.68 -12.73 -3.43
N LEU A 218 -13.47 -12.92 -2.90
CA LEU A 218 -13.23 -13.65 -1.64
C LEU A 218 -13.91 -12.94 -0.47
N ASN A 219 -13.81 -11.61 -0.45
CA ASN A 219 -14.41 -10.80 0.59
C ASN A 219 -15.81 -10.31 0.25
N TYR A 220 -16.39 -10.75 -0.87
CA TYR A 220 -17.72 -10.36 -1.29
C TYR A 220 -18.70 -10.56 -0.15
N LYS A 221 -18.78 -11.76 0.43
CA LYS A 221 -19.69 -12.03 1.54
C LYS A 221 -19.35 -11.26 2.80
N ARG A 222 -18.11 -10.91 3.13
CA ARG A 222 -17.79 -10.12 4.33
C ARG A 222 -18.12 -8.65 4.17
N HIS A 223 -17.75 -8.10 3.01
CA HIS A 223 -18.19 -6.78 2.58
C HIS A 223 -19.73 -6.72 2.41
N HIS A 224 -20.41 -7.85 2.18
CA HIS A 224 -21.87 -7.94 2.02
C HIS A 224 -22.64 -8.54 3.21
N SER A 225 -22.01 -9.20 4.19
CA SER A 225 -22.65 -9.79 5.38
C SER A 225 -22.75 -8.75 6.49
N ASN A 226 -21.75 -7.88 6.57
CA ASN A 226 -21.86 -6.58 7.23
C ASN A 226 -22.96 -5.70 6.59
N LEU A 227 -23.44 -6.04 5.38
CA LEU A 227 -24.62 -5.41 4.75
C LEU A 227 -25.92 -6.19 5.01
N THR A 228 -25.91 -7.50 5.31
CA THR A 228 -27.14 -8.27 5.56
C THR A 228 -27.72 -8.12 6.96
N GLU A 229 -26.91 -7.86 7.99
CA GLU A 229 -27.44 -7.39 9.28
C GLU A 229 -28.09 -6.00 9.17
N ILE A 230 -27.75 -5.24 8.12
CA ILE A 230 -28.33 -3.95 7.78
C ILE A 230 -29.50 -4.11 6.77
N SER A 231 -29.72 -5.31 6.22
CA SER A 231 -30.65 -5.59 5.11
C SER A 231 -32.07 -5.93 5.55
N ILE A 232 -32.68 -5.12 6.42
CA ILE A 232 -34.11 -4.79 6.26
C ILE A 232 -34.19 -3.46 5.52
N ARG A 233 -33.67 -3.41 4.28
CA ARG A 233 -34.32 -2.72 3.15
C ARG A 233 -33.43 -2.69 1.92
N SER A 234 -34.06 -3.13 0.83
CA SER A 234 -33.84 -2.68 -0.53
C SER A 234 -32.63 -3.26 -1.27
N ARG A 235 -32.94 -4.32 -2.03
CA ARG A 235 -32.28 -4.71 -3.29
C ARG A 235 -31.89 -3.49 -4.12
N ARG A 236 -30.65 -3.44 -4.61
CA ARG A 236 -30.29 -3.23 -6.04
C ARG A 236 -28.77 -3.28 -6.23
N SER A 237 -28.37 -3.92 -7.32
CA SER A 237 -27.02 -4.16 -7.85
C SER A 237 -26.12 -2.92 -7.91
N SER A 238 -24.80 -3.10 -7.71
CA SER A 238 -23.77 -2.04 -7.86
C SER A 238 -22.62 -2.42 -8.82
N PRO A 239 -21.88 -1.43 -9.37
CA PRO A 239 -21.30 -1.41 -10.71
C PRO A 239 -19.76 -1.61 -10.78
N THR A 240 -19.28 -1.82 -12.00
CA THR A 240 -17.88 -2.09 -12.39
C THR A 240 -16.90 -0.92 -12.10
N HIS A 241 -15.69 -1.26 -11.65
CA HIS A 241 -14.60 -0.33 -11.29
C HIS A 241 -14.07 0.43 -12.52
N ARG A 242 -14.07 1.78 -12.49
CA ARG A 242 -13.52 2.66 -13.53
C ARG A 242 -12.25 3.36 -13.01
N SER A 243 -11.26 3.57 -13.87
CA SER A 243 -10.11 4.43 -13.55
C SER A 243 -10.60 5.84 -13.22
N VAL A 244 -10.13 6.40 -12.10
CA VAL A 244 -10.52 7.75 -11.66
C VAL A 244 -9.43 8.73 -12.06
N PHE A 245 -9.73 9.60 -13.02
CA PHE A 245 -8.87 10.68 -13.44
C PHE A 245 -8.87 11.81 -12.39
N ARG A 246 -7.70 12.23 -11.91
CA ARG A 246 -7.54 13.36 -10.99
C ARG A 246 -6.86 14.53 -11.71
N PRO A 247 -7.54 15.65 -11.95
CA PRO A 247 -6.98 16.73 -12.74
C PRO A 247 -5.96 17.59 -11.96
N CYS A 248 -4.98 18.15 -12.65
CA CYS A 248 -4.00 19.10 -12.10
C CYS A 248 -3.99 20.41 -12.91
N ILE A 249 -3.88 21.55 -12.22
CA ILE A 249 -3.59 22.86 -12.81
C ILE A 249 -2.23 23.34 -12.28
N ASP A 250 -1.18 23.13 -13.07
CA ASP A 250 0.16 23.64 -12.78
C ASP A 250 0.29 25.09 -13.28
N LEU A 251 0.54 26.02 -12.37
CA LEU A 251 0.64 27.46 -12.64
C LEU A 251 2.07 27.94 -12.59
N HIS A 252 2.51 28.65 -13.62
CA HIS A 252 3.77 29.38 -13.61
C HIS A 252 3.59 30.74 -14.30
N ASP A 253 3.92 31.82 -13.58
CA ASP A 253 3.73 33.21 -14.02
C ASP A 253 2.27 33.50 -14.43
N GLY A 254 1.31 32.98 -13.66
CA GLY A 254 -0.12 33.17 -13.88
C GLY A 254 -0.74 32.33 -15.01
N HIS A 255 0.06 31.55 -15.75
CA HIS A 255 -0.40 30.73 -16.87
C HIS A 255 -0.40 29.24 -16.50
N VAL A 256 -1.32 28.48 -17.09
CA VAL A 256 -1.34 27.02 -16.96
C VAL A 256 -0.26 26.42 -17.86
N LYS A 257 0.75 25.78 -17.26
CA LYS A 257 1.91 25.25 -17.99
C LYS A 257 2.19 23.81 -17.57
N GLN A 258 2.45 22.97 -18.56
CA GLN A 258 3.11 21.68 -18.31
C GLN A 258 4.61 21.90 -18.39
N ILE A 259 5.29 21.91 -17.24
CA ILE A 259 6.76 21.99 -17.19
C ILE A 259 7.38 20.60 -17.37
N VAL A 260 8.65 20.55 -17.79
CA VAL A 260 9.43 19.31 -17.73
C VAL A 260 9.88 19.11 -16.28
N GLY A 261 9.55 17.97 -15.67
CA GLY A 261 9.93 17.67 -14.29
C GLY A 261 11.45 17.75 -14.09
N GLY A 262 11.89 18.51 -13.09
CA GLY A 262 13.31 18.67 -12.74
C GLY A 262 14.02 19.91 -13.31
N THR A 263 13.37 20.68 -14.20
CA THR A 263 13.95 21.93 -14.75
C THR A 263 13.52 23.20 -14.00
N LEU A 264 12.77 23.06 -12.90
CA LEU A 264 12.37 24.20 -12.06
C LEU A 264 13.57 24.61 -11.20
N SER A 265 14.23 25.71 -11.56
CA SER A 265 15.37 26.28 -10.83
C SER A 265 15.14 27.77 -10.54
N ASN A 266 16.08 28.39 -9.82
CA ASN A 266 16.06 29.83 -9.57
C ASN A 266 16.43 30.65 -10.82
N ASN A 267 16.87 30.00 -11.90
CA ASN A 267 17.20 30.63 -13.17
C ASN A 267 16.03 30.43 -14.17
N PRO A 268 15.29 31.49 -14.54
CA PRO A 268 14.17 31.39 -15.48
C PRO A 268 14.56 30.80 -16.85
N GLU A 269 15.83 30.93 -17.25
CA GLU A 269 16.33 30.43 -18.55
C GLU A 269 16.48 28.89 -18.60
N GLU A 270 16.52 28.22 -17.44
CA GLU A 270 16.62 26.76 -17.36
C GLU A 270 15.26 26.06 -17.39
N LEU A 271 14.17 26.80 -17.19
CA LEU A 271 12.82 26.26 -17.12
C LEU A 271 12.36 25.81 -18.52
N ARG A 272 12.21 24.50 -18.71
CA ARG A 272 11.65 23.92 -19.94
C ARG A 272 10.16 23.68 -19.78
N THR A 273 9.38 24.12 -20.76
CA THR A 273 7.94 23.90 -20.83
C THR A 273 7.62 22.99 -22.02
N ASN A 274 6.79 21.97 -21.79
CA ASN A 274 6.26 21.13 -22.86
C ASN A 274 5.07 21.81 -23.55
N PHE A 275 4.26 22.53 -22.76
CA PHE A 275 3.06 23.19 -23.25
C PHE A 275 2.68 24.36 -22.35
N VAL A 276 2.20 25.44 -22.96
CA VAL A 276 1.57 26.59 -22.29
C VAL A 276 0.16 26.68 -22.83
N ALA A 277 -0.83 26.57 -21.94
CA ALA A 277 -2.22 26.64 -22.36
C ALA A 277 -2.63 28.07 -22.69
N THR A 278 -3.46 28.23 -23.71
CA THR A 278 -4.13 29.49 -24.06
C THR A 278 -5.29 29.81 -23.11
N ASP A 279 -5.90 28.78 -22.53
CA ASP A 279 -7.02 28.90 -21.62
C ASP A 279 -6.60 29.27 -20.19
N SER A 280 -7.44 30.05 -19.51
CA SER A 280 -7.22 30.47 -18.14
C SER A 280 -7.35 29.32 -17.13
N ALA A 281 -6.73 29.46 -15.96
CA ALA A 281 -6.88 28.51 -14.84
C ALA A 281 -8.35 28.32 -14.42
N ALA A 282 -9.15 29.39 -14.46
CA ALA A 282 -10.59 29.33 -14.24
C ALA A 282 -11.33 28.50 -15.31
N SER A 283 -10.92 28.59 -16.58
CA SER A 283 -11.49 27.79 -17.67
C SER A 283 -11.28 26.30 -17.42
N PHE A 284 -10.07 25.89 -17.02
CA PHE A 284 -9.79 24.50 -16.64
C PHE A 284 -10.56 24.06 -15.40
N ALA A 285 -10.63 24.90 -14.36
CA ALA A 285 -11.43 24.58 -13.17
C ALA A 285 -12.93 24.41 -13.47
N ARG A 286 -13.49 25.25 -14.37
CA ARG A 286 -14.87 25.08 -14.87
C ARG A 286 -15.02 23.80 -15.66
N LEU A 287 -14.06 23.48 -16.53
CA LEU A 287 -14.07 22.23 -17.30
C LEU A 287 -14.08 21.01 -16.37
N TYR A 288 -13.22 21.00 -15.35
CA TYR A 288 -13.16 19.91 -14.38
C TYR A 288 -14.46 19.80 -13.57
N ARG A 289 -15.02 20.93 -13.16
CA ARG A 289 -16.32 21.00 -12.47
C ARG A 289 -17.46 20.45 -13.34
N MET A 290 -17.54 20.89 -14.60
CA MET A 290 -18.57 20.46 -15.56
C MET A 290 -18.51 18.96 -15.82
N ASN A 291 -17.30 18.38 -15.81
CA ASN A 291 -17.07 16.95 -15.98
C ASN A 291 -17.01 16.16 -14.66
N GLN A 292 -17.29 16.79 -13.52
CA GLN A 292 -17.26 16.17 -12.18
C GLN A 292 -15.93 15.46 -11.86
N LEU A 293 -14.82 16.03 -12.30
CA LEU A 293 -13.47 15.48 -12.12
C LEU A 293 -12.92 15.86 -10.74
N GLU A 294 -13.44 15.19 -9.72
CA GLU A 294 -13.15 15.49 -8.32
C GLU A 294 -11.74 15.04 -7.86
N GLY A 295 -11.26 15.66 -6.79
CA GLY A 295 -9.98 15.30 -6.17
C GLY A 295 -8.74 15.79 -6.92
N GLY A 296 -8.92 16.85 -7.73
CA GLY A 296 -7.85 17.57 -8.40
C GLY A 296 -7.18 18.65 -7.55
N HIS A 297 -6.12 19.24 -8.09
CA HIS A 297 -5.30 20.25 -7.40
C HIS A 297 -4.80 21.36 -8.32
N VAL A 298 -4.49 22.49 -7.72
CA VAL A 298 -3.77 23.63 -8.32
C VAL A 298 -2.41 23.72 -7.64
N VAL A 299 -1.33 23.86 -8.41
CA VAL A 299 0.03 23.99 -7.85
C VAL A 299 0.69 25.25 -8.40
N LYS A 300 1.13 26.14 -7.49
CA LYS A 300 1.84 27.37 -7.81
C LYS A 300 3.34 27.13 -7.91
N LEU A 301 3.88 27.21 -9.12
CA LEU A 301 5.29 27.06 -9.44
C LEU A 301 5.91 28.45 -9.58
N GLY A 302 6.50 28.96 -8.50
CA GLY A 302 7.12 30.29 -8.46
C GLY A 302 6.15 31.45 -8.13
N PRO A 303 6.63 32.70 -8.17
CA PRO A 303 5.83 33.90 -7.90
C PRO A 303 4.83 34.20 -9.04
N GLY A 304 3.91 35.14 -8.82
CA GLY A 304 2.96 35.63 -9.84
C GLY A 304 1.72 34.76 -10.06
N ASN A 305 1.56 33.65 -9.33
CA ASN A 305 0.49 32.69 -9.57
C ASN A 305 -0.79 32.92 -8.75
N ASP A 306 -0.78 33.85 -7.78
CA ASP A 306 -1.84 33.93 -6.78
C ASP A 306 -3.21 34.34 -7.35
N SER A 307 -3.25 35.27 -8.33
CA SER A 307 -4.50 35.66 -8.99
C SER A 307 -5.12 34.47 -9.73
N ALA A 308 -4.34 33.82 -10.59
CA ALA A 308 -4.80 32.66 -11.37
C ALA A 308 -5.24 31.49 -10.48
N ALA A 309 -4.55 31.25 -9.36
CA ALA A 309 -4.95 30.25 -8.39
C ALA A 309 -6.29 30.60 -7.72
N LYS A 310 -6.49 31.87 -7.31
CA LYS A 310 -7.76 32.34 -6.74
C LYS A 310 -8.89 32.28 -7.76
N GLU A 311 -8.63 32.57 -9.02
CA GLU A 311 -9.61 32.44 -10.11
C GLU A 311 -10.04 30.98 -10.32
N ALA A 312 -9.10 30.03 -10.30
CA ALA A 312 -9.41 28.60 -10.37
C ALA A 312 -10.24 28.11 -9.16
N LEU A 313 -9.83 28.50 -7.95
CA LEU A 313 -10.56 28.17 -6.73
C LEU A 313 -11.95 28.83 -6.69
N ALA A 314 -12.11 30.05 -7.17
CA ALA A 314 -13.42 30.71 -7.27
C ALA A 314 -14.33 30.05 -8.30
N ALA A 315 -13.77 29.60 -9.43
CA ALA A 315 -14.50 28.89 -10.48
C ALA A 315 -15.04 27.53 -10.00
N TRP A 316 -14.32 26.87 -9.09
CA TRP A 316 -14.79 25.66 -8.41
C TRP A 316 -14.51 25.71 -6.91
N ARG A 317 -15.26 26.56 -6.20
CA ARG A 317 -15.15 26.69 -4.74
C ARG A 317 -15.46 25.35 -4.09
N GLY A 318 -14.54 24.84 -3.28
CA GLY A 318 -14.66 23.52 -2.67
C GLY A 318 -14.15 22.36 -3.52
N GLY A 319 -13.71 22.62 -4.76
CA GLY A 319 -13.42 21.60 -5.79
C GLY A 319 -11.98 21.10 -5.85
N LEU A 320 -11.03 21.97 -5.56
CA LEU A 320 -9.61 21.77 -5.84
C LEU A 320 -8.76 22.05 -4.60
N GLN A 321 -7.73 21.23 -4.41
CA GLN A 321 -6.66 21.50 -3.44
C GLN A 321 -5.71 22.57 -4.00
N ILE A 322 -4.94 23.25 -3.14
CA ILE A 322 -3.93 24.23 -3.55
C ILE A 322 -2.56 23.93 -2.92
N GLY A 323 -1.50 23.97 -3.72
CA GLY A 323 -0.11 23.83 -3.31
C GLY A 323 0.80 24.90 -3.88
N GLY A 324 2.04 24.95 -3.40
CA GLY A 324 3.08 25.89 -3.85
C GLY A 324 3.12 27.20 -3.04
N GLY A 325 4.15 27.36 -2.21
CA GLY A 325 4.34 28.56 -1.38
C GLY A 325 3.32 28.70 -0.24
N ILE A 326 2.74 27.60 0.24
CA ILE A 326 1.83 27.59 1.39
C ILE A 326 2.63 27.65 2.70
N THR A 327 2.26 28.58 3.58
CA THR A 327 2.91 28.90 4.85
C THR A 327 1.87 29.09 5.94
N GLU A 328 2.27 29.17 7.20
CA GLU A 328 1.35 29.50 8.31
C GLU A 328 0.64 30.85 8.11
N ALA A 329 1.32 31.83 7.51
CA ALA A 329 0.77 33.17 7.34
C ALA A 329 -0.36 33.24 6.29
N ASN A 330 -0.34 32.37 5.28
CA ASN A 330 -1.29 32.42 4.15
C ASN A 330 -2.20 31.19 4.06
N ALA A 331 -2.00 30.15 4.87
CA ALA A 331 -2.77 28.92 4.83
C ALA A 331 -4.28 29.16 4.98
N GLN A 332 -4.68 30.04 5.91
CA GLN A 332 -6.09 30.35 6.15
C GLN A 332 -6.71 31.09 4.95
N GLU A 333 -5.99 32.05 4.37
CA GLU A 333 -6.45 32.79 3.19
C GLU A 333 -6.77 31.85 2.02
N TRP A 334 -5.96 30.81 1.80
CA TRP A 334 -6.18 29.84 0.74
C TRP A 334 -7.39 28.92 0.97
N LEU A 335 -7.65 28.56 2.23
CA LEU A 335 -8.88 27.86 2.60
C LEU A 335 -10.08 28.78 2.35
N ASP A 336 -10.04 30.03 2.81
CA ASP A 336 -11.11 31.01 2.63
C ASP A 336 -11.39 31.34 1.15
N ALA A 337 -10.36 31.25 0.30
CA ALA A 337 -10.46 31.37 -1.16
C ALA A 337 -11.16 30.17 -1.83
N GLY A 338 -11.39 29.07 -1.10
CA GLY A 338 -12.16 27.91 -1.56
C GLY A 338 -11.36 26.63 -1.77
N ALA A 339 -10.11 26.55 -1.31
CA ALA A 339 -9.30 25.34 -1.45
C ALA A 339 -9.89 24.18 -0.63
N SER A 340 -10.21 23.06 -1.28
CA SER A 340 -10.85 21.92 -0.64
C SER A 340 -10.73 20.63 -1.42
N LYS A 341 -11.01 19.53 -0.72
CA LYS A 341 -11.33 18.25 -1.31
C LYS A 341 -12.85 18.03 -1.26
N VAL A 342 -13.49 17.90 -2.42
CA VAL A 342 -14.84 17.28 -2.49
C VAL A 342 -14.70 15.82 -2.06
N ASN A 343 -15.40 15.46 -0.98
CA ASN A 343 -15.74 14.06 -0.68
C ASN A 343 -17.26 13.98 -0.80
N PHE A 344 -17.81 13.44 -1.89
CA PHE A 344 -19.17 12.92 -1.83
C PHE A 344 -19.13 11.58 -1.10
N THR A 345 -19.73 11.51 0.09
CA THR A 345 -20.26 10.23 0.59
C THR A 345 -21.56 9.97 -0.17
N PRO A 346 -21.76 8.81 -0.81
CA PRO A 346 -23.05 8.52 -1.41
C PRO A 346 -24.08 8.34 -0.28
N PHE A 347 -25.00 9.30 -0.19
CA PHE A 347 -26.40 9.20 0.28
C PHE A 347 -26.68 8.44 1.60
N ARG A 348 -27.15 9.17 2.64
CA ARG A 348 -27.92 8.55 3.75
C ARG A 348 -29.29 8.10 3.23
N ALA A 349 -29.80 7.00 3.76
CA ALA A 349 -31.05 6.34 3.35
C ALA A 349 -32.36 7.11 3.68
N ASP A 350 -32.32 8.34 4.20
CA ASP A 350 -33.50 9.05 4.71
C ASP A 350 -33.98 10.25 3.86
N ARG A 351 -33.40 10.47 2.66
CA ARG A 351 -33.72 11.61 1.79
C ARG A 351 -33.68 12.98 2.48
N THR A 352 -32.91 13.13 3.55
CA THR A 352 -32.58 14.45 4.09
C THR A 352 -31.15 14.79 3.66
N LEU A 353 -31.03 15.86 2.89
CA LEU A 353 -29.79 16.30 2.26
C LEU A 353 -28.88 16.92 3.32
N ILE A 354 -28.12 16.10 4.06
CA ILE A 354 -27.01 16.60 4.87
C ILE A 354 -25.75 16.53 4.02
N LEU A 355 -25.48 17.63 3.33
CA LEU A 355 -24.16 17.94 2.78
C LEU A 355 -23.16 17.82 3.94
N SER A 356 -22.30 16.79 3.93
CA SER A 356 -21.07 16.90 4.70
C SER A 356 -20.27 18.03 4.04
N PRO A 357 -19.95 19.12 4.74
CA PRO A 357 -19.29 20.25 4.12
C PRO A 357 -17.94 19.81 3.53
N PRO A 358 -17.57 20.33 2.35
CA PRO A 358 -16.31 20.00 1.71
C PRO A 358 -15.15 20.31 2.68
N VAL A 359 -14.26 19.35 2.89
CA VAL A 359 -13.14 19.51 3.83
C VAL A 359 -12.08 20.36 3.13
N GLN A 360 -11.95 21.61 3.55
CA GLN A 360 -11.00 22.56 2.97
C GLN A 360 -9.57 22.02 3.15
N GLN A 361 -8.74 21.97 2.10
CA GLN A 361 -7.45 21.27 2.13
C GLN A 361 -6.38 22.02 1.34
N ILE A 362 -5.21 22.18 1.96
CA ILE A 362 -4.00 22.78 1.40
C ILE A 362 -2.86 21.76 1.32
N ILE A 363 -2.01 21.89 0.31
CA ILE A 363 -0.80 21.08 0.09
C ILE A 363 0.42 21.89 0.55
N VAL A 364 1.17 21.35 1.52
CA VAL A 364 2.35 22.00 2.08
C VAL A 364 3.60 21.21 1.67
N THR A 365 4.54 21.90 1.03
CA THR A 365 5.81 21.35 0.54
C THR A 365 7.00 22.01 1.23
N SER A 366 7.67 22.96 0.58
CA SER A 366 8.97 23.54 0.98
C SER A 366 8.97 24.23 2.35
N TYR A 367 7.82 24.75 2.81
CA TYR A 367 7.70 25.40 4.12
C TYR A 367 8.07 24.45 5.29
N LEU A 368 7.78 23.16 5.17
CA LEU A 368 8.12 22.17 6.19
C LEU A 368 9.59 21.78 6.21
N PHE A 369 10.40 22.27 5.27
CA PHE A 369 11.80 21.88 5.08
C PHE A 369 12.77 23.09 5.05
N PRO A 370 12.82 23.94 6.10
CA PRO A 370 13.83 25.00 6.16
C PRO A 370 15.25 24.41 6.04
N ASN A 371 16.08 24.98 5.18
CA ASN A 371 17.44 24.48 4.89
C ASN A 371 17.47 22.99 4.53
N ALA A 372 16.44 22.51 3.81
CA ALA A 372 16.24 21.10 3.43
C ALA A 372 16.13 20.12 4.61
N ARG A 373 15.79 20.60 5.82
CA ARG A 373 15.56 19.78 7.01
C ARG A 373 14.12 19.87 7.47
N PHE A 374 13.49 18.71 7.68
CA PHE A 374 12.12 18.64 8.16
C PHE A 374 11.96 19.36 9.52
N SER A 375 10.97 20.24 9.63
CA SER A 375 10.65 21.01 10.83
C SER A 375 9.34 20.54 11.44
N LEU A 376 9.43 19.68 12.46
CA LEU A 376 8.26 19.25 13.24
C LEU A 376 7.52 20.43 13.90
N PRO A 377 8.19 21.47 14.44
CA PRO A 377 7.50 22.64 15.00
C PRO A 377 6.61 23.37 13.99
N ARG A 378 7.06 23.52 12.73
CA ARG A 378 6.25 24.13 11.66
C ARG A 378 5.01 23.29 11.31
N LEU A 379 5.17 21.96 11.24
CA LEU A 379 4.03 21.07 11.02
C LEU A 379 3.02 21.16 12.17
N GLN A 380 3.47 21.14 13.42
CA GLN A 380 2.60 21.25 14.60
C GLN A 380 1.89 22.59 14.68
N SER A 381 2.56 23.68 14.30
CA SER A 381 1.96 25.01 14.23
C SER A 381 0.89 25.08 13.15
N LEU A 382 1.17 24.59 11.92
CA LEU A 382 0.17 24.44 10.86
C LEU A 382 -1.02 23.58 11.27
N CYS A 383 -0.78 22.41 11.87
CA CYS A 383 -1.84 21.53 12.36
C CYS A 383 -2.74 22.22 13.39
N ARG A 384 -2.17 23.07 14.27
CA ARG A 384 -2.94 23.86 15.24
C ARG A 384 -3.76 24.96 14.58
N LEU A 385 -3.19 25.63 13.58
CA LEU A 385 -3.84 26.73 12.88
C LEU A 385 -5.03 26.24 12.02
N VAL A 386 -4.78 25.25 11.16
CA VAL A 386 -5.75 24.84 10.15
C VAL A 386 -6.30 23.44 10.35
N GLY A 387 -5.98 22.71 11.41
CA GLY A 387 -6.49 21.36 11.61
C GLY A 387 -5.85 20.31 10.70
N ARG A 388 -5.65 19.11 11.25
CA ARG A 388 -4.96 18.00 10.56
C ARG A 388 -5.68 17.51 9.29
N GLU A 389 -7.00 17.57 9.30
CA GLU A 389 -7.89 17.12 8.22
C GLU A 389 -7.84 18.03 6.99
N ARG A 390 -7.25 19.22 7.15
CA ARG A 390 -7.08 20.24 6.12
C ARG A 390 -5.66 20.31 5.55
N LEU A 391 -4.77 19.41 5.97
CA LEU A 391 -3.37 19.39 5.56
C LEU A 391 -3.05 18.17 4.72
N VAL A 392 -2.42 18.41 3.58
CA VAL A 392 -1.75 17.40 2.77
C VAL A 392 -0.26 17.74 2.73
N VAL A 393 0.59 16.78 3.12
CA VAL A 393 2.05 16.97 3.06
C VAL A 393 2.57 16.31 1.80
N ASP A 394 3.09 17.12 0.90
CA ASP A 394 3.73 16.65 -0.32
C ASP A 394 5.25 16.63 -0.13
N VAL A 395 5.84 15.45 -0.36
CA VAL A 395 7.25 15.15 -0.14
C VAL A 395 7.85 14.74 -1.48
N SER A 396 8.26 15.74 -2.24
CA SER A 396 8.97 15.54 -3.51
C SER A 396 10.49 15.46 -3.27
N PRO A 397 11.19 14.43 -3.77
CA PRO A 397 12.66 14.41 -3.77
C PRO A 397 13.18 15.44 -4.80
N GLY A 398 13.73 16.55 -4.32
CA GLY A 398 14.19 17.67 -5.16
C GLY A 398 15.70 17.67 -5.46
N SER A 399 16.04 18.09 -6.68
CA SER A 399 17.34 18.14 -7.37
C SER A 399 18.38 19.15 -6.83
N GLY A 400 18.39 19.42 -5.52
CA GLY A 400 19.36 20.31 -4.86
C GLY A 400 20.08 19.68 -3.67
N VAL A 401 19.73 18.45 -3.31
CA VAL A 401 20.48 17.66 -2.33
C VAL A 401 21.55 16.90 -3.12
N PRO A 402 22.86 17.11 -2.85
CA PRO A 402 23.91 16.39 -3.56
C PRO A 402 23.61 14.89 -3.50
N LEU A 403 23.64 14.19 -4.65
CA LEU A 403 23.40 12.75 -4.73
C LEU A 403 24.25 11.98 -3.70
N PHE A 404 25.44 12.50 -3.38
CA PHE A 404 26.34 11.98 -2.34
C PHE A 404 25.77 11.96 -0.90
N LEU A 405 24.85 12.86 -0.55
CA LEU A 405 24.17 12.86 0.76
C LEU A 405 22.96 11.90 0.79
N ILE A 406 22.46 11.49 -0.39
CA ILE A 406 21.38 10.48 -0.52
C ILE A 406 21.95 9.07 -0.69
N THR A 407 23.21 8.93 -1.13
CA THR A 407 23.88 7.63 -1.38
C THR A 407 24.80 7.15 -0.27
N THR A 408 24.84 7.79 0.90
CA THR A 408 25.39 7.16 2.12
C THR A 408 24.25 6.50 2.90
N PRO A 409 24.48 5.39 3.62
CA PRO A 409 23.46 4.37 3.90
C PRO A 409 22.45 4.84 4.96
N PHE A 410 21.50 5.68 4.54
CA PHE A 410 20.40 6.15 5.38
C PHE A 410 19.10 6.31 4.56
N TRP A 411 18.74 5.27 3.78
CA TRP A 411 17.34 5.06 3.36
C TRP A 411 16.35 4.98 4.54
N GLY A 412 16.86 4.79 5.76
CA GLY A 412 16.08 4.77 7.00
C GLY A 412 15.47 6.13 7.41
N VAL A 413 15.98 7.29 6.95
CA VAL A 413 15.46 8.60 7.43
C VAL A 413 14.15 8.99 6.73
N TYR A 414 14.02 8.73 5.42
CA TYR A 414 12.80 9.02 4.65
C TYR A 414 11.60 8.20 5.16
N MET A 415 11.79 6.88 5.33
CA MET A 415 10.75 6.01 5.86
C MET A 415 10.45 6.26 7.34
N LYS A 416 11.46 6.61 8.18
CA LYS A 416 11.23 6.97 9.59
C LYS A 416 10.45 8.27 9.75
N ILE A 417 10.71 9.29 8.92
CA ILE A 417 9.92 10.53 8.94
C ILE A 417 8.49 10.24 8.46
N PHE A 418 8.31 9.52 7.35
CA PHE A 418 6.98 9.19 6.83
C PHE A 418 6.16 8.30 7.80
N HIS A 419 6.77 7.28 8.41
CA HIS A 419 6.09 6.44 9.41
C HIS A 419 5.81 7.21 10.71
N ARG A 420 6.73 8.06 11.19
CA ARG A 420 6.44 8.94 12.35
C ARG A 420 5.34 9.95 12.05
N LEU A 421 5.28 10.51 10.84
CA LEU A 421 4.23 11.45 10.43
C LEU A 421 2.88 10.77 10.23
N LYS A 422 2.86 9.54 9.69
CA LYS A 422 1.64 8.72 9.57
C LYS A 422 1.12 8.31 10.95
N ALA A 423 2.01 7.92 11.87
CA ALA A 423 1.67 7.53 13.24
C ALA A 423 1.24 8.72 14.12
N LEU A 424 1.84 9.90 13.97
CA LEU A 424 1.53 11.08 14.79
C LEU A 424 0.37 11.93 14.23
N PHE A 425 0.16 11.95 12.91
CA PHE A 425 -0.75 12.92 12.27
C PHE A 425 -1.68 12.34 11.19
N GLY A 426 -1.61 11.04 10.85
CA GLY A 426 -2.53 10.40 9.90
C GLY A 426 -2.44 10.92 8.45
N LEU A 427 -1.30 11.50 8.07
CA LEU A 427 -1.09 12.15 6.77
C LEU A 427 -1.04 11.15 5.61
N ARG A 428 -1.58 11.53 4.45
CA ARG A 428 -1.61 10.73 3.21
C ARG A 428 -0.65 11.31 2.16
N ARG A 429 0.02 10.42 1.42
CA ARG A 429 0.95 10.75 0.33
C ARG A 429 0.20 11.25 -0.91
N LEU A 430 0.64 12.35 -1.50
CA LEU A 430 0.27 12.70 -2.89
C LEU A 430 0.97 11.72 -3.83
N ARG A 431 0.19 10.96 -4.61
CA ARG A 431 0.70 10.23 -5.77
C ARG A 431 0.52 11.17 -6.95
N ALA A 432 1.64 11.57 -7.56
CA ALA A 432 1.65 12.25 -8.85
C ALA A 432 1.13 11.30 -9.95
#